data_AF-A0AAN8GR60-F1
#
_entry.id   AF-A0AAN8GR60-F1
#
_cell.length_a   1.000
_cell.length_b   1.000
_cell.length_c   1.000
_cell.angle_alpha   90.00
_cell.angle_beta   90.00
_cell.angle_gamma   90.00
#
_symmetry.space_group_name_H-M   'P 1'
#
loop_
_entity.id
_entity.type
_entity.pdbx_description
1 polymer ?
#
loop_
_entity_poly.entity_id
_entity_poly.type
_entity_poly.pdbx_seq_one_letter_code
_entity_poly.pdbx_strand_id
1 'polypeptide(L)'
;MACGSTGSRVSCGRDLNCVPEVADTLAAVAKLGFDFLCMPLFHSRFKREFELEPAKTRSGAHTRSDLLLCGRDWNTLIVGKLSQWIDPDAEVEAERRNSEAALTQELNFSAYLGLPVFMLHLKGPHCANLARLLLNHIHTGHHTSNFWIRVPLMAPEDTREDVIENEPGPLRR
;
A
#
# COMPACT_ATOMS: atom_id res chain seq x y z
N MET A 1 -41.32 19.17 15.18
CA MET A 1 -40.17 19.17 14.24
C MET A 1 -39.42 17.88 14.49
N ALA A 2 -39.37 17.01 13.48
CA ALA A 2 -38.89 15.64 13.63
C ALA A 2 -37.38 15.61 13.93
N CYS A 3 -37.04 15.09 15.10
CA CYS A 3 -35.72 14.54 15.40
C CYS A 3 -35.51 13.35 14.45
N GLY A 4 -34.80 13.59 13.34
CA GLY A 4 -34.43 12.54 12.39
C GLY A 4 -33.33 11.68 13.00
N SER A 5 -33.52 10.37 12.99
CA SER A 5 -32.59 9.36 13.50
C SER A 5 -31.13 9.69 13.19
N THR A 6 -30.28 9.73 14.21
CA THR A 6 -28.82 9.63 14.04
C THR A 6 -28.49 8.24 13.53
N GLY A 7 -28.68 8.01 12.23
CA GLY A 7 -28.10 6.85 11.56
C GLY A 7 -26.59 6.90 11.79
N SER A 8 -26.01 5.80 12.28
CA SER A 8 -24.56 5.65 12.40
C SER A 8 -23.94 5.97 11.03
N ARG A 9 -23.23 7.09 10.93
CA ARG A 9 -22.49 7.44 9.71
C ARG A 9 -21.38 6.41 9.55
N VAL A 10 -21.46 5.62 8.49
CA VAL A 10 -20.39 4.69 8.11
C VAL A 10 -19.33 5.47 7.35
N SER A 11 -18.07 5.37 7.78
CA SER A 11 -16.93 5.91 7.04
C SER A 11 -16.48 4.90 5.99
N CYS A 12 -16.47 5.30 4.72
CA CYS A 12 -16.23 4.43 3.57
C CYS A 12 -15.09 4.98 2.70
N GLY A 13 -14.10 4.14 2.40
CA GLY A 13 -13.00 4.49 1.50
C GLY A 13 -13.09 3.81 0.14
N ARG A 14 -12.51 4.42 -0.90
CA ARG A 14 -12.35 3.81 -2.22
C ARG A 14 -10.93 3.28 -2.41
N ASP A 15 -10.77 1.99 -2.68
CA ASP A 15 -9.47 1.39 -3.00
C ASP A 15 -9.21 1.38 -4.51
N LEU A 16 -8.13 2.02 -4.98
CA LEU A 16 -7.70 2.07 -6.38
C LEU A 16 -6.22 1.69 -6.54
N ASN A 17 -5.88 1.05 -7.66
CA ASN A 17 -4.49 0.81 -8.09
C ASN A 17 -4.08 1.65 -9.31
N CYS A 18 -5.03 2.33 -9.95
CA CYS A 18 -4.80 3.18 -11.10
C CYS A 18 -5.34 4.58 -10.78
N VAL A 19 -4.44 5.55 -10.67
CA VAL A 19 -4.76 6.95 -10.39
C VAL A 19 -3.93 7.81 -11.35
N PRO A 20 -4.45 8.10 -12.57
CA PRO A 20 -3.77 8.94 -13.53
C PRO A 20 -3.52 10.34 -12.96
N GLU A 21 -4.60 11.01 -12.54
CA GLU A 21 -4.57 12.36 -11.95
C GLU A 21 -5.13 12.33 -10.52
N VAL A 22 -4.34 12.76 -9.53
CA VAL A 22 -4.71 12.64 -8.10
C VAL A 22 -5.92 13.50 -7.77
N ALA A 23 -5.86 14.79 -8.12
CA ALA A 23 -6.88 15.76 -7.75
C ALA A 23 -8.24 15.41 -8.38
N ASP A 24 -8.25 15.06 -9.66
CA ASP A 24 -9.46 14.67 -10.38
C ASP A 24 -10.04 13.36 -9.83
N THR A 25 -9.19 12.37 -9.54
CA THR A 25 -9.62 11.09 -8.97
C THR A 25 -10.22 11.29 -7.58
N LEU A 26 -9.56 12.09 -6.73
CA LEU A 26 -10.05 12.40 -5.39
C LEU A 26 -11.40 13.14 -5.45
N ALA A 27 -11.53 14.12 -6.35
CA ALA A 27 -12.80 14.83 -6.57
C ALA A 27 -13.90 13.89 -7.07
N ALA A 28 -13.59 12.93 -7.96
CA ALA A 28 -14.55 11.93 -8.42
C ALA A 28 -14.98 10.98 -7.30
N VAL A 29 -14.03 10.51 -6.48
CA VAL A 29 -14.29 9.64 -5.32
C VAL A 29 -15.17 10.35 -4.28
N ALA A 30 -14.90 11.62 -3.99
CA ALA A 30 -15.72 12.44 -3.12
C ALA A 30 -17.15 12.63 -3.68
N LYS A 31 -17.31 12.85 -4.99
CA LYS A 31 -18.64 12.95 -5.63
C LYS A 31 -19.46 11.66 -5.52
N LEU A 32 -18.80 10.50 -5.44
CA LEU A 32 -19.45 9.20 -5.22
C LEU A 32 -19.82 8.95 -3.74
N GLY A 33 -19.48 9.87 -2.84
CA GLY A 33 -19.83 9.78 -1.41
C GLY A 33 -18.83 9.00 -0.54
N PHE A 34 -17.62 8.72 -1.04
CA PHE A 34 -16.55 8.13 -0.23
C PHE A 34 -15.84 9.21 0.60
N ASP A 35 -15.42 8.85 1.81
CA ASP A 35 -14.74 9.73 2.76
C ASP A 35 -13.23 9.84 2.50
N PHE A 36 -12.61 8.82 1.90
CA PHE A 36 -11.17 8.78 1.63
C PHE A 36 -10.82 7.88 0.44
N LEU A 37 -9.60 8.01 -0.07
CA LEU A 37 -9.03 7.28 -1.21
C LEU A 37 -7.79 6.49 -0.78
N CYS A 38 -7.80 5.18 -0.98
CA CYS A 38 -6.60 4.35 -0.90
C CYS A 38 -5.94 4.28 -2.28
N MET A 39 -4.71 4.78 -2.39
CA MET A 39 -3.98 4.82 -3.66
C MET A 39 -2.48 4.55 -3.50
N PRO A 40 -1.81 4.03 -4.53
CA PRO A 40 -0.37 3.82 -4.48
C PRO A 40 0.37 5.16 -4.55
N LEU A 41 1.36 5.37 -3.67
CA LEU A 41 2.15 6.61 -3.65
C LEU A 41 3.18 6.66 -4.76
N PHE A 42 3.60 5.49 -5.24
CA PHE A 42 4.44 5.30 -6.42
C PHE A 42 3.65 4.49 -7.43
N HIS A 43 3.89 4.67 -8.73
CA HIS A 43 3.15 3.91 -9.73
C HIS A 43 3.39 2.40 -9.54
N SER A 44 2.33 1.59 -9.38
CA SER A 44 2.46 0.17 -8.95
C SER A 44 3.23 -0.72 -9.92
N ARG A 45 3.42 -0.31 -11.19
CA ARG A 45 4.26 -1.02 -12.18
C ARG A 45 5.68 -0.44 -12.32
N PHE A 46 5.98 0.65 -11.62
CA PHE A 46 7.30 1.28 -11.67
C PHE A 46 8.25 0.58 -10.69
N LYS A 47 8.77 -0.58 -11.11
CA LYS A 47 9.83 -1.31 -10.38
C LYS A 47 11.13 -0.49 -10.41
N ARG A 48 11.75 -0.37 -9.24
CA ARG A 48 12.94 0.47 -8.99
C ARG A 48 14.13 -0.43 -8.64
N GLU A 49 15.29 -0.05 -9.15
CA GLU A 49 16.58 -0.71 -8.89
C GLU A 49 17.42 0.23 -8.01
N PHE A 50 18.12 -0.31 -7.03
CA PHE A 50 18.90 0.44 -6.04
C PHE A 50 20.35 -0.02 -5.97
N GLU A 51 20.69 -1.18 -6.54
CA GLU A 51 22.03 -1.77 -6.49
C GLU A 51 22.75 -1.68 -7.83
N LEU A 52 22.09 -2.06 -8.92
CA LEU A 52 22.73 -2.29 -10.23
C LEU A 52 22.57 -1.13 -11.22
N GLU A 53 23.67 -0.75 -11.86
CA GLU A 53 23.67 0.17 -13.00
C GLU A 53 23.24 -0.53 -14.30
N PRO A 54 22.63 0.19 -15.26
CA PRO A 54 22.33 1.63 -15.25
C PRO A 54 20.97 1.97 -14.62
N ALA A 55 20.19 0.96 -14.20
CA ALA A 55 18.82 1.17 -13.76
C ALA A 55 18.73 1.93 -12.43
N LYS A 56 19.73 1.78 -11.56
CA LYS A 56 19.89 2.54 -10.32
C LYS A 56 19.92 4.06 -10.53
N THR A 57 20.54 4.53 -11.61
CA THR A 57 20.69 5.96 -11.94
C THR A 57 19.62 6.47 -12.90
N ARG A 58 18.46 5.81 -12.96
CA ARG A 58 17.32 6.27 -13.77
C ARG A 58 17.01 7.73 -13.45
N SER A 59 17.01 8.57 -14.49
CA SER A 59 16.72 9.99 -14.38
C SER A 59 15.21 10.26 -14.19
N GLY A 60 14.92 11.46 -13.68
CA GLY A 60 13.54 11.93 -13.48
C GLY A 60 13.01 11.71 -12.07
N ALA A 61 11.80 12.20 -11.82
CA ALA A 61 11.14 12.03 -10.54
C ALA A 61 10.68 10.58 -10.36
N HIS A 62 10.94 10.01 -9.19
CA HIS A 62 10.51 8.63 -8.88
C HIS A 62 8.99 8.49 -8.68
N THR A 63 8.31 9.58 -8.35
CA THR A 63 6.86 9.64 -8.24
C THR A 63 6.35 11.07 -8.47
N ARG A 64 5.03 11.25 -8.39
CA ARG A 64 4.32 12.52 -8.50
C ARG A 64 4.65 13.45 -7.33
N SER A 65 4.54 14.76 -7.56
CA SER A 65 4.79 15.77 -6.53
C SER A 65 3.69 15.81 -5.47
N ASP A 66 4.10 16.11 -4.24
CA ASP A 66 3.26 16.50 -3.11
C ASP A 66 2.38 17.73 -3.38
N LEU A 67 2.84 18.66 -4.22
CA LEU A 67 2.12 19.90 -4.57
C LEU A 67 0.80 19.66 -5.33
N LEU A 68 0.52 18.42 -5.75
CA LEU A 68 -0.73 18.07 -6.43
C LEU A 68 -1.96 18.14 -5.52
N LEU A 69 -1.78 18.11 -4.20
CA LEU A 69 -2.85 18.29 -3.21
C LEU A 69 -2.38 19.23 -2.11
N CYS A 70 -3.31 19.86 -1.41
CA CYS A 70 -2.96 20.60 -0.21
C CYS A 70 -2.61 19.64 0.95
N GLY A 71 -1.78 20.08 1.89
CA GLY A 71 -1.37 19.23 3.02
C GLY A 71 -2.54 18.70 3.85
N ARG A 72 -3.66 19.43 3.92
CA ARG A 72 -4.88 18.93 4.59
C ARG A 72 -5.44 17.69 3.89
N ASP A 73 -5.50 17.69 2.56
CA ASP A 73 -6.07 16.58 1.79
C ASP A 73 -5.19 15.33 1.90
N TRP A 74 -3.86 15.49 1.89
CA TRP A 74 -2.93 14.39 2.20
C TRP A 74 -3.17 13.82 3.60
N ASN A 75 -3.31 14.69 4.59
CA ASN A 75 -3.42 14.29 6.00
C ASN A 75 -4.79 13.70 6.38
N THR A 76 -5.84 13.89 5.58
CA THR A 76 -7.20 13.46 5.96
C THR A 76 -7.89 12.58 4.93
N LEU A 77 -7.57 12.69 3.64
CA LEU A 77 -8.32 12.03 2.58
C LEU A 77 -7.56 10.90 1.89
N ILE A 78 -6.26 10.76 2.12
CA ILE A 78 -5.41 9.79 1.41
C ILE A 78 -4.91 8.70 2.34
N VAL A 79 -5.13 7.45 1.94
CA VAL A 79 -4.48 6.27 2.49
C VAL A 79 -3.42 5.81 1.49
N GLY A 80 -2.14 5.80 1.91
CA GLY A 80 -1.05 5.32 1.05
C GLY A 80 -1.07 3.80 0.94
N LYS A 81 -0.65 3.25 -0.21
CA LYS A 81 -0.53 1.80 -0.42
C LYS A 81 0.87 1.42 -0.87
N LEU A 82 1.38 0.33 -0.30
CA LEU A 82 2.60 -0.32 -0.72
C LEU A 82 2.49 -0.83 -2.17
N SER A 83 3.53 -0.59 -2.98
CA SER A 83 3.63 -1.16 -4.33
C SER A 83 3.61 -2.70 -4.32
N GLN A 84 2.80 -3.30 -5.20
CA GLN A 84 2.58 -4.75 -5.23
C GLN A 84 3.83 -5.60 -5.53
N TRP A 85 4.83 -5.04 -6.22
CA TRP A 85 6.06 -5.75 -6.56
C TRP A 85 7.05 -5.83 -5.39
N ILE A 86 6.87 -5.05 -4.33
CA ILE A 86 7.78 -5.03 -3.18
C ILE A 86 7.59 -6.34 -2.41
N ASP A 87 8.68 -7.08 -2.24
CA ASP A 87 8.72 -8.34 -1.48
C ASP A 87 10.01 -8.42 -0.64
N PRO A 88 10.00 -7.86 0.58
CA PRO A 88 11.16 -7.87 1.46
C PRO A 88 11.50 -9.27 1.97
N ASP A 89 10.65 -10.27 1.77
CA ASP A 89 10.88 -11.64 2.23
C ASP A 89 11.19 -12.58 1.04
N ALA A 90 11.46 -12.02 -0.16
CA ALA A 90 11.83 -12.78 -1.34
C ALA A 90 13.08 -13.65 -1.12
N GLU A 91 13.07 -14.88 -1.67
CA GLU A 91 14.19 -15.82 -1.60
C GLU A 91 15.42 -15.31 -2.37
N VAL A 92 15.19 -14.59 -3.47
CA VAL A 92 16.25 -14.02 -4.31
C VAL A 92 16.82 -12.77 -3.62
N GLU A 93 18.09 -12.83 -3.22
CA GLU A 93 18.73 -11.77 -2.45
C GLU A 93 18.67 -10.39 -3.12
N ALA A 94 18.88 -10.32 -4.44
CA ALA A 94 18.84 -9.06 -5.18
C ALA A 94 17.44 -8.42 -5.17
N GLU A 95 16.38 -9.23 -5.30
CA GLU A 95 15.00 -8.76 -5.21
C GLU A 95 14.64 -8.35 -3.78
N ARG A 96 15.12 -9.13 -2.81
CA ARG A 96 14.95 -8.84 -1.40
C ARG A 96 15.52 -7.46 -1.06
N ARG A 97 16.81 -7.22 -1.33
CA ARG A 97 17.49 -5.95 -1.01
C ARG A 97 16.87 -4.75 -1.73
N ASN A 98 16.51 -4.90 -3.01
CA ASN A 98 15.77 -3.86 -3.74
C ASN A 98 14.41 -3.58 -3.10
N SER A 99 13.70 -4.61 -2.64
CA SER A 99 12.43 -4.46 -1.94
C SER A 99 12.58 -3.82 -0.57
N GLU A 100 13.64 -4.10 0.18
CA GLU A 100 13.93 -3.42 1.46
C GLU A 100 14.12 -1.90 1.25
N ALA A 101 14.92 -1.53 0.23
CA ALA A 101 15.16 -0.15 -0.13
C ALA A 101 13.88 0.55 -0.61
N ALA A 102 13.09 -0.13 -1.45
CA ALA A 102 11.82 0.38 -1.95
C ALA A 102 10.79 0.56 -0.83
N LEU A 103 10.65 -0.40 0.08
CA LEU A 103 9.75 -0.32 1.24
C LEU A 103 10.13 0.88 2.11
N THR A 104 11.41 1.02 2.43
CA THR A 104 11.92 2.14 3.24
C THR A 104 11.63 3.47 2.56
N GLN A 105 11.82 3.57 1.24
CA GLN A 105 11.51 4.76 0.45
C GLN A 105 10.01 5.09 0.50
N GLU A 106 9.13 4.11 0.32
CA GLU A 106 7.68 4.35 0.33
C GLU A 106 7.16 4.74 1.71
N LEU A 107 7.66 4.11 2.77
CA LEU A 107 7.33 4.46 4.16
C LEU A 107 7.80 5.88 4.49
N ASN A 108 9.03 6.24 4.15
CA ASN A 108 9.55 7.58 4.37
C ASN A 108 8.77 8.64 3.59
N PHE A 109 8.36 8.33 2.36
CA PHE A 109 7.53 9.25 1.58
C PHE A 109 6.12 9.39 2.15
N SER A 110 5.54 8.32 2.71
CA SER A 110 4.26 8.39 3.43
C SER A 110 4.34 9.29 4.66
N ALA A 111 5.45 9.22 5.41
CA ALA A 111 5.70 10.07 6.56
C ALA A 111 5.92 11.53 6.14
N TYR A 112 6.65 11.75 5.05
CA TYR A 112 6.86 13.08 4.47
C TYR A 112 5.55 13.77 4.07
N LEU A 113 4.62 13.04 3.44
CA LEU A 113 3.30 13.54 3.07
C LEU A 113 2.35 13.72 4.28
N GLY A 114 2.71 13.24 5.47
CA GLY A 114 1.86 13.32 6.66
C GLY A 114 0.61 12.44 6.61
N LEU A 115 0.67 11.32 5.88
CA LEU A 115 -0.51 10.48 5.68
C LEU A 115 -1.04 9.91 7.00
N PRO A 116 -2.37 9.86 7.20
CA PRO A 116 -2.98 9.29 8.40
C PRO A 116 -2.80 7.77 8.48
N VAL A 117 -2.70 7.11 7.32
CA VAL A 117 -2.65 5.65 7.20
C VAL A 117 -1.77 5.24 6.01
N PHE A 118 -0.96 4.20 6.22
CA PHE A 118 -0.28 3.46 5.15
C PHE A 118 -0.65 1.97 5.18
N MET A 119 -1.07 1.43 4.03
CA MET A 119 -1.55 0.06 3.89
C MET A 119 -0.46 -0.86 3.33
N LEU A 120 -0.18 -1.93 4.07
CA LEU A 120 0.74 -3.01 3.68
C LEU A 120 -0.06 -4.29 3.39
N HIS A 121 0.40 -5.05 2.41
CA HIS A 121 -0.24 -6.32 2.03
C HIS A 121 0.68 -7.48 2.44
N LEU A 122 0.13 -8.49 3.10
CA LEU A 122 0.86 -9.74 3.33
C LEU A 122 0.75 -10.63 2.08
N LYS A 123 1.89 -11.12 1.59
CA LYS A 123 1.95 -12.02 0.43
C LYS A 123 1.95 -13.50 0.80
N GLY A 124 2.21 -13.82 2.06
CA GLY A 124 2.31 -15.18 2.53
C GLY A 124 2.62 -15.24 4.03
N PRO A 125 2.89 -16.44 4.55
CA PRO A 125 3.14 -16.65 5.98
C PRO A 125 4.51 -16.13 6.45
N HIS A 126 5.47 -15.98 5.52
CA HIS A 126 6.82 -15.52 5.81
C HIS A 126 6.93 -14.01 5.56
N CYS A 127 6.75 -13.21 6.61
CA CYS A 127 6.81 -11.75 6.56
C CYS A 127 7.72 -11.15 7.65
N ALA A 128 8.77 -11.89 8.04
CA ALA A 128 9.64 -11.51 9.15
C ALA A 128 10.47 -10.27 8.82
N ASN A 129 10.96 -10.15 7.58
CA ASN A 129 11.76 -9.02 7.15
C ASN A 129 10.89 -7.79 6.91
N LEU A 130 9.70 -7.95 6.35
CA LEU A 130 8.68 -6.90 6.30
C LEU A 130 8.40 -6.34 7.70
N ALA A 131 8.16 -7.22 8.68
CA ALA A 131 7.90 -6.82 10.06
C ALA A 131 9.11 -6.10 10.70
N ARG A 132 10.34 -6.59 10.47
CA ARG A 132 11.57 -5.94 10.94
C ARG A 132 11.71 -4.52 10.39
N LEU A 133 11.52 -4.33 9.09
CA LEU A 133 11.65 -3.03 8.43
C LEU A 133 10.57 -2.06 8.90
N LEU A 134 9.32 -2.53 9.03
CA LEU A 134 8.22 -1.73 9.56
C LEU A 134 8.49 -1.30 11.01
N LEU A 135 8.95 -2.22 11.87
CA LEU A 135 9.30 -1.93 13.26
C LEU A 135 10.43 -0.91 13.34
N ASN A 136 11.47 -1.05 12.51
CA ASN A 136 12.55 -0.09 12.43
C ASN A 136 12.04 1.30 12.02
N HIS A 137 11.18 1.37 11.01
CA HIS A 137 10.58 2.64 10.59
C HIS A 137 9.79 3.29 11.73
N ILE A 138 8.91 2.53 12.41
CA ILE A 138 8.12 3.02 13.56
C ILE A 138 9.02 3.62 14.66
N HIS A 139 10.18 3.03 14.92
CA HIS A 139 11.12 3.52 15.94
C HIS A 139 12.01 4.68 15.48
N THR A 140 12.18 4.90 14.17
CA THR A 140 13.17 5.86 13.64
C THR A 140 12.61 7.29 13.51
N GLY A 141 11.34 7.54 13.83
CA GLY A 141 10.77 8.88 13.79
C GLY A 141 9.50 9.08 14.62
N HIS A 142 9.03 10.33 14.66
CA HIS A 142 7.77 10.69 15.30
C HIS A 142 6.63 10.60 14.28
N HIS A 143 6.19 9.38 14.01
CA HIS A 143 5.08 9.11 13.09
C HIS A 143 3.76 9.04 13.87
N THR A 144 2.76 9.82 13.45
CA THR A 144 1.37 9.70 13.94
C THR A 144 0.51 8.84 13.01
N SER A 145 1.10 8.30 11.94
CA SER A 145 0.45 7.45 10.94
C SER A 145 0.10 6.08 11.51
N ASN A 146 -1.04 5.55 11.11
CA ASN A 146 -1.43 4.16 11.37
C ASN A 146 -0.95 3.25 10.23
N PHE A 147 -0.67 1.99 10.55
CA PHE A 147 -0.34 0.98 9.54
C PHE A 147 -1.45 -0.04 9.44
N TRP A 148 -2.10 -0.13 8.28
CA TRP A 148 -3.13 -1.12 8.01
C TRP A 148 -2.52 -2.34 7.35
N ILE A 149 -2.58 -3.49 8.05
CA ILE A 149 -2.12 -4.76 7.50
C ILE A 149 -3.31 -5.44 6.82
N ARG A 150 -3.27 -5.51 5.49
CA ARG A 150 -4.29 -6.19 4.69
C ARG A 150 -4.01 -7.68 4.67
N VAL A 151 -4.88 -8.42 5.35
CA VAL A 151 -4.86 -9.89 5.46
C VAL A 151 -6.20 -10.41 4.94
N PRO A 152 -6.22 -11.36 4.00
CA PRO A 152 -7.46 -11.98 3.54
C PRO A 152 -8.03 -12.93 4.60
N LEU A 153 -9.35 -13.13 4.62
CA LEU A 153 -10.01 -14.07 5.53
C LEU A 153 -9.60 -15.53 5.26
N MET A 154 -9.40 -15.85 3.98
CA MET A 154 -8.91 -17.16 3.51
C MET A 154 -7.66 -16.92 2.67
N ALA A 155 -6.68 -17.82 2.76
CA ALA A 155 -5.48 -17.71 1.95
C ALA A 155 -5.86 -17.84 0.45
N PRO A 156 -5.24 -17.06 -0.46
CA PRO A 156 -5.51 -17.17 -1.90
C PRO A 156 -5.38 -18.61 -2.42
N GLU A 157 -4.45 -19.37 -1.86
CA GLU A 157 -4.18 -20.77 -2.17
C GLU A 157 -5.37 -21.69 -1.82
N ASP A 158 -6.14 -21.37 -0.79
CA ASP A 158 -7.31 -22.15 -0.37
C ASP A 158 -8.57 -21.78 -1.16
N THR A 159 -8.56 -20.61 -1.82
CA THR A 159 -9.67 -20.11 -2.65
C THR A 159 -9.50 -20.40 -4.14
N ARG A 160 -8.38 -21.01 -4.53
CA ARG A 160 -8.12 -21.33 -5.93
C ARG A 160 -9.11 -22.38 -6.44
N GLU A 161 -9.62 -22.18 -7.64
CA GLU A 161 -10.42 -23.21 -8.31
C GLU A 161 -9.49 -24.33 -8.81
N ASP A 162 -9.84 -25.58 -8.50
CA ASP A 162 -9.16 -26.76 -9.05
C ASP A 162 -9.64 -27.00 -10.48
N VAL A 163 -9.23 -26.11 -11.40
CA VAL A 163 -9.57 -26.16 -12.84
C VAL A 163 -8.90 -27.35 -13.54
N ILE A 164 -7.88 -27.92 -12.90
CA ILE A 164 -7.21 -29.15 -13.32
C ILE A 164 -7.49 -30.17 -12.21
N GLU A 165 -8.11 -31.30 -12.56
CA GLU A 165 -8.25 -32.46 -11.67
C GLU A 165 -6.86 -32.97 -11.29
N ASN A 166 -6.27 -32.39 -10.26
CA ASN A 166 -5.06 -32.93 -9.65
C ASN A 166 -5.50 -34.06 -8.71
N GLU A 167 -4.74 -35.17 -8.71
CA GLU A 167 -4.95 -36.24 -7.72
C GLU A 167 -4.98 -35.65 -6.31
N PRO A 168 -5.87 -36.17 -5.43
CA PRO A 168 -6.06 -35.60 -4.10
C PRO A 168 -4.74 -35.54 -3.33
N GLY A 169 -4.25 -34.32 -3.11
CA GLY A 169 -3.06 -34.07 -2.32
C GLY A 169 -3.25 -34.56 -0.88
N PRO A 170 -2.17 -34.97 -0.17
CA PRO A 170 -2.28 -35.49 1.18
C PRO A 170 -2.94 -34.45 2.11
N LEU A 171 -3.93 -34.93 2.88
CA LEU A 171 -4.63 -34.16 3.92
C LEU A 171 -3.60 -33.46 4.83
N ARG A 172 -3.56 -32.12 4.76
CA ARG A 172 -2.73 -31.30 5.67
C ARG A 172 -3.32 -31.42 7.08
N ARG A 173 -2.51 -31.90 8.02
CA ARG A 173 -2.83 -31.97 9.46
C ARG A 173 -2.68 -30.61 10.12
#